data_AF-A0A7X0LP42-F1
#
_entry.id   AF-A0A7X0LP42-F1
#
_cell.length_a   1.000
_cell.length_b   1.000
_cell.length_c   1.000
_cell.angle_alpha   90.00
_cell.angle_beta   90.00
_cell.angle_gamma   90.00
#
_symmetry.space_group_name_H-M   'P 1'
#
loop_
_entity.id
_entity.type
_entity.pdbx_description
1 polymer ?
#
loop_
_entity_poly.entity_id
_entity_poly.type
_entity_poly.pdbx_seq_one_letter_code
_entity_poly.pdbx_strand_id
1 'polypeptide(L)'
;MNPGSVALVVTEDIGFPSWDLYELSIPCTVFGKPQPDLADPWYDLRLCSTGERQQDSSPTESGLSLRTRYGLDDLVGADTVIVPSVPDPCVDEGRPLPQELITALRHAYDAGARMVSLCTGAFALAEAGLLDGRRATAHWMHTAQLAERYPKVQVDDSVLYVDDGDVLTSAGLTAGLDLCLHLVRRDLGAHVANQLARRMVVPAHRPGGQAQFIDLSVPTTDDGSLGPVLDWARTHLDQPLTVEDLAQRAAMSPRTLYRRLQAATGTTPLQWLLNQRLGRAQSLLESTDLPIEKIGELSGLGTANNLRHHFLKQIGVSPSNYRRAFPRTTPWSASSPLESQPGGEGRQRMDRGASDPPVMPRATGPKD
;
A
#
# COMPACT_ATOMS: atom_id res chain seq x y z
N MET A 1 5.57 -16.82 -4.97
CA MET A 1 6.12 -16.22 -3.73
C MET A 1 5.02 -16.29 -2.70
N ASN A 2 5.31 -16.74 -1.49
CA ASN A 2 4.35 -16.74 -0.39
C ASN A 2 4.43 -15.35 0.28
N PRO A 3 3.34 -14.58 0.37
CA PRO A 3 3.37 -13.26 1.00
C PRO A 3 3.69 -13.30 2.50
N GLY A 4 3.54 -14.46 3.15
CA GLY A 4 3.90 -14.67 4.54
C GLY A 4 2.82 -14.25 5.54
N SER A 5 3.20 -14.25 6.80
CA SER A 5 2.36 -13.89 7.94
C SER A 5 2.65 -12.47 8.42
N VAL A 6 1.60 -11.75 8.77
CA VAL A 6 1.66 -10.37 9.25
C VAL A 6 1.09 -10.33 10.66
N ALA A 7 1.85 -9.82 11.62
CA ALA A 7 1.34 -9.54 12.95
C ALA A 7 1.18 -8.03 13.14
N LEU A 8 0.01 -7.59 13.60
CA LEU A 8 -0.31 -6.20 13.87
C LEU A 8 -0.47 -6.02 15.38
N VAL A 9 0.33 -5.13 15.97
CA VAL A 9 0.27 -4.80 17.40
C VAL A 9 -0.98 -3.96 17.69
N VAL A 10 -1.66 -4.26 18.80
CA VAL A 10 -2.80 -3.50 19.30
C VAL A 10 -2.62 -3.19 20.79
N THR A 11 -2.51 -1.92 21.15
CA THR A 11 -2.40 -1.48 22.54
C THR A 11 -3.79 -1.45 23.21
N GLU A 12 -3.91 -1.88 24.46
CA GLU A 12 -5.21 -1.95 25.17
C GLU A 12 -5.88 -0.59 25.40
N ASP A 13 -5.09 0.48 25.48
CA ASP A 13 -5.59 1.84 25.73
C ASP A 13 -6.18 2.54 24.50
N ILE A 14 -6.54 1.81 23.43
CA ILE A 14 -7.25 2.41 22.29
C ILE A 14 -8.72 2.62 22.69
N GLY A 15 -8.96 3.59 23.55
CA GLY A 15 -10.24 4.28 23.65
C GLY A 15 -10.42 5.11 22.40
N PHE A 16 -10.71 4.47 21.26
CA PHE A 16 -10.63 5.01 19.89
C PHE A 16 -10.78 6.55 19.77
N PRO A 17 -9.69 7.34 19.81
CA PRO A 17 -9.68 8.53 18.99
C PRO A 17 -9.77 8.04 17.53
N SER A 18 -10.53 8.74 16.70
CA SER A 18 -10.89 8.28 15.35
C SER A 18 -9.68 7.96 14.45
N TRP A 19 -8.53 8.53 14.74
CA TRP A 19 -7.29 8.37 13.97
C TRP A 19 -6.62 7.01 14.18
N ASP A 20 -6.61 6.50 15.41
CA ASP A 20 -6.03 5.18 15.73
C ASP A 20 -6.85 4.05 15.09
N LEU A 21 -8.17 4.17 15.10
CA LEU A 21 -9.06 3.22 14.41
C LEU A 21 -8.75 3.19 12.91
N TYR A 22 -8.58 4.37 12.32
CA TYR A 22 -8.27 4.49 10.90
C TYR A 22 -6.93 3.83 10.58
N GLU A 23 -5.89 4.12 11.36
CA GLU A 23 -4.57 3.55 11.13
C GLU A 23 -4.53 2.03 11.34
N LEU A 24 -5.24 1.51 12.35
CA LEU A 24 -5.41 0.07 12.56
C LEU A 24 -6.18 -0.59 11.40
N SER A 25 -7.17 0.11 10.82
CA SER A 25 -8.00 -0.44 9.74
C SER A 25 -7.23 -0.64 8.43
N ILE A 26 -6.15 0.11 8.20
CA ILE A 26 -5.34 0.05 6.97
C ILE A 26 -4.72 -1.35 6.78
N PRO A 27 -3.86 -1.85 7.69
CA PRO A 27 -3.28 -3.19 7.55
C PRO A 27 -4.35 -4.28 7.58
N CYS A 28 -5.44 -4.11 8.36
CA CYS A 28 -6.58 -5.02 8.31
C CYS A 28 -7.21 -5.11 6.92
N THR A 29 -7.35 -3.97 6.23
CA THR A 29 -7.94 -3.90 4.89
C THR A 29 -7.00 -4.44 3.82
N VAL A 30 -5.70 -4.17 3.92
CA VAL A 30 -4.69 -4.57 2.92
C VAL A 30 -4.34 -6.06 3.05
N PHE A 31 -4.08 -6.54 4.27
CA PHE A 31 -3.56 -7.89 4.51
C PHE A 31 -4.63 -8.88 4.98
N GLY A 32 -5.66 -8.41 5.70
CA GLY A 32 -6.59 -9.30 6.41
C GLY A 32 -7.66 -9.98 5.56
N LYS A 33 -8.02 -9.42 4.40
CA LYS A 33 -9.03 -10.02 3.51
C LYS A 33 -8.34 -10.78 2.37
N PRO A 34 -8.51 -12.11 2.25
CA PRO A 34 -7.96 -12.88 1.13
C PRO A 34 -8.43 -12.34 -0.23
N GLN A 35 -7.50 -12.26 -1.19
CA GLN A 35 -7.75 -11.79 -2.55
C GLN A 35 -7.34 -12.89 -3.57
N PRO A 36 -8.03 -14.04 -3.61
CA PRO A 36 -7.63 -15.20 -4.42
C PRO A 36 -7.58 -14.92 -5.92
N ASP A 37 -8.28 -13.88 -6.39
CA ASP A 37 -8.22 -13.42 -7.77
C ASP A 37 -6.98 -12.58 -8.10
N LEU A 38 -6.29 -12.06 -7.07
CA LEU A 38 -5.07 -11.28 -7.22
C LEU A 38 -3.81 -12.13 -6.92
N ALA A 39 -3.82 -12.89 -5.82
CA ALA A 39 -2.76 -13.82 -5.47
C ALA A 39 -3.27 -14.90 -4.50
N ASP A 40 -2.72 -16.11 -4.63
CA ASP A 40 -2.98 -17.25 -3.74
C ASP A 40 -1.66 -18.01 -3.50
N PRO A 41 -1.19 -18.14 -2.24
CA PRO A 41 -1.82 -17.65 -0.99
C PRO A 41 -1.79 -16.12 -0.83
N TRP A 42 -2.73 -15.60 -0.03
CA TRP A 42 -2.71 -14.23 0.52
C TRP A 42 -2.04 -14.21 1.91
N TYR A 43 -1.91 -13.04 2.52
CA TYR A 43 -1.32 -12.88 3.85
C TYR A 43 -2.17 -13.54 4.96
N ASP A 44 -1.49 -14.09 5.97
CA ASP A 44 -2.10 -14.53 7.25
C ASP A 44 -1.94 -13.42 8.30
N LEU A 45 -3.01 -12.65 8.55
CA LEU A 45 -2.99 -11.52 9.49
C LEU A 45 -3.36 -11.96 10.92
N ARG A 46 -2.49 -11.60 11.87
CA ARG A 46 -2.67 -11.79 13.32
C ARG A 46 -2.75 -10.43 14.01
N LEU A 47 -3.76 -10.24 14.86
CA LEU A 47 -3.88 -9.05 15.69
C LEU A 47 -3.36 -9.39 17.09
N CYS A 48 -2.22 -8.86 17.51
CA CYS A 48 -1.57 -9.22 18.76
C CYS A 48 -1.77 -8.11 19.80
N SER A 49 -2.47 -8.40 20.89
CA SER A 49 -2.80 -7.40 21.90
C SER A 49 -1.78 -7.36 23.04
N THR A 50 -1.56 -6.17 23.63
CA THR A 50 -0.62 -5.93 24.73
C THR A 50 -1.13 -6.33 26.11
N GLY A 51 -2.36 -6.80 26.28
CA GLY A 51 -2.78 -7.24 27.61
C GLY A 51 -3.64 -8.49 27.65
N GLU A 52 -4.10 -8.79 28.86
CA GLU A 52 -4.66 -10.08 29.20
C GLU A 52 -5.89 -10.37 28.34
N ARG A 53 -6.11 -11.65 27.98
CA ARG A 53 -7.31 -12.11 27.28
C ARG A 53 -8.56 -11.84 28.15
N GLN A 54 -9.03 -10.60 28.23
CA GLN A 54 -10.22 -10.27 29.00
C GLN A 54 -11.44 -10.87 28.32
N GLN A 55 -12.08 -11.82 29.01
CA GLN A 55 -13.36 -12.39 28.60
C GLN A 55 -14.53 -11.44 28.86
N ASP A 56 -14.34 -10.42 29.70
CA ASP A 56 -15.31 -9.38 30.04
C ASP A 56 -14.65 -8.00 29.93
N SER A 57 -14.70 -7.38 28.74
CA SER A 57 -14.37 -5.97 28.59
C SER A 57 -15.61 -5.13 28.92
N SER A 58 -15.52 -4.25 29.91
CA SER A 58 -16.48 -3.16 30.08
C SER A 58 -16.59 -2.36 28.77
N PRO A 59 -17.77 -1.80 28.42
CA PRO A 59 -17.91 -1.03 27.18
C PRO A 59 -16.89 0.12 27.17
N THR A 60 -16.03 0.15 26.16
CA THR A 60 -15.25 1.34 25.85
C THR A 60 -16.22 2.49 25.57
N GLU A 61 -15.88 3.72 25.95
CA GLU A 61 -16.75 4.89 25.73
C GLU A 61 -17.13 5.09 24.26
N SER A 62 -16.32 4.55 23.35
CA SER A 62 -16.50 4.57 21.89
C SER A 62 -17.36 3.43 21.33
N GLY A 63 -17.78 2.46 22.15
CA GLY A 63 -18.68 1.37 21.74
C GLY A 63 -18.08 0.30 20.83
N LEU A 64 -16.76 0.33 20.61
CA LEU A 64 -16.00 -0.65 19.82
C LEU A 64 -15.02 -1.39 20.73
N SER A 65 -14.99 -2.72 20.66
CA SER A 65 -13.97 -3.55 21.32
C SER A 65 -13.30 -4.49 20.33
N LEU A 66 -11.98 -4.66 20.49
CA LEU A 66 -11.22 -5.64 19.72
C LEU A 66 -11.04 -6.89 20.56
N ARG A 67 -11.39 -8.05 20.01
CA ARG A 67 -11.12 -9.36 20.61
C ARG A 67 -10.16 -10.13 19.73
N THR A 68 -9.05 -10.59 20.31
CA THR A 68 -8.08 -11.43 19.63
C THR A 68 -7.66 -12.61 20.50
N ARG A 69 -7.23 -13.69 19.84
CA ARG A 69 -6.61 -14.84 20.49
C ARG A 69 -5.09 -14.73 20.61
N TYR A 70 -4.47 -13.80 19.86
CA TYR A 70 -3.03 -13.66 19.80
C TYR A 70 -2.54 -12.63 20.82
N GLY A 71 -1.49 -12.98 21.56
CA GLY A 71 -0.76 -12.09 22.44
C GLY A 71 0.54 -11.61 21.82
N LEU A 72 1.33 -10.86 22.58
CA LEU A 72 2.63 -10.35 22.11
C LEU A 72 3.65 -11.45 21.78
N ASP A 73 3.56 -12.62 22.43
CA ASP A 73 4.41 -13.76 22.10
C ASP A 73 4.18 -14.29 20.68
N ASP A 74 2.97 -14.11 20.13
CA ASP A 74 2.60 -14.52 18.77
C ASP A 74 3.18 -13.58 17.69
N LEU A 75 3.88 -12.50 18.08
CA LEU A 75 4.69 -11.71 17.15
C LEU A 75 5.87 -12.54 16.60
N VAL A 76 6.42 -13.44 17.42
CA VAL A 76 7.51 -14.32 17.02
C VAL A 76 6.98 -15.34 16.01
N GLY A 77 7.69 -15.47 14.89
CA GLY A 77 7.29 -16.32 13.78
C GLY A 77 6.33 -15.65 12.79
N ALA A 78 6.05 -14.35 12.95
CA ALA A 78 5.51 -13.53 11.87
C ALA A 78 6.64 -13.11 10.91
N ASP A 79 6.37 -13.11 9.61
CA ASP A 79 7.33 -12.61 8.61
C ASP A 79 7.40 -11.07 8.62
N THR A 80 6.32 -10.40 9.03
CA THR A 80 6.25 -8.95 9.17
C THR A 80 5.50 -8.56 10.44
N VAL A 81 6.07 -7.66 11.24
CA VAL A 81 5.42 -7.06 12.40
C VAL A 81 5.14 -5.59 12.11
N ILE A 82 3.87 -5.20 12.21
CA ILE A 82 3.41 -3.82 12.04
C ILE A 82 3.03 -3.25 13.41
N VAL A 83 3.65 -2.13 13.76
CA VAL A 83 3.27 -1.31 14.91
C VAL A 83 2.54 -0.06 14.38
N PRO A 84 1.23 0.07 14.60
CA PRO A 84 0.48 1.27 14.24
C PRO A 84 0.81 2.40 15.24
N SER A 85 -0.09 3.36 15.45
CA SER A 85 0.07 4.35 16.52
C SER A 85 0.24 3.71 17.90
N VAL A 86 0.99 4.41 18.75
CA VAL A 86 1.07 4.16 20.20
C VAL A 86 0.26 5.25 20.94
N PRO A 87 -0.19 5.01 22.19
CA PRO A 87 -0.99 5.97 22.94
C PRO A 87 -0.34 7.35 23.04
N ASP A 88 -1.12 8.42 22.85
CA ASP A 88 -0.65 9.82 22.87
C ASP A 88 0.22 10.16 24.10
N PRO A 89 -0.10 9.73 25.34
CA PRO A 89 0.74 10.03 26.50
C PRO A 89 2.17 9.43 26.43
N CYS A 90 2.37 8.35 25.67
CA CYS A 90 3.71 7.79 25.44
C CYS A 90 4.56 8.70 24.54
N VAL A 91 3.90 9.42 23.63
CA VAL A 91 4.50 10.39 22.73
C VAL A 91 4.63 11.72 23.45
N ASP A 92 3.51 12.41 23.73
CA ASP A 92 3.47 13.80 24.18
C ASP A 92 4.07 14.01 25.58
N GLU A 93 3.81 13.10 26.52
CA GLU A 93 4.28 13.20 27.91
C GLU A 93 5.53 12.34 28.19
N GLY A 94 5.97 11.54 27.21
CA GLY A 94 7.09 10.64 27.38
C GLY A 94 6.85 9.48 28.34
N ARG A 95 5.58 9.07 28.56
CA ARG A 95 5.28 7.89 29.37
C ARG A 95 5.98 6.65 28.78
N PRO A 96 6.49 5.73 29.62
CA PRO A 96 7.15 4.53 29.13
C PRO A 96 6.14 3.64 28.40
N LEU A 97 6.58 3.05 27.29
CA LEU A 97 5.81 1.99 26.64
C LEU A 97 5.87 0.71 27.49
N PRO A 98 4.86 -0.18 27.40
CA PRO A 98 4.89 -1.46 28.11
C PRO A 98 6.17 -2.24 27.78
N GLN A 99 6.93 -2.63 28.80
CA GLN A 99 8.21 -3.34 28.61
C GLN A 99 8.04 -4.69 27.89
N GLU A 100 6.89 -5.32 28.07
CA GLU A 100 6.51 -6.56 27.37
C GLU A 100 6.41 -6.34 25.86
N LEU A 101 5.84 -5.20 25.42
CA LEU A 101 5.80 -4.82 24.01
C LEU A 101 7.21 -4.63 23.45
N ILE A 102 8.05 -3.85 24.15
CA ILE A 102 9.42 -3.58 23.71
C ILE A 102 10.24 -4.89 23.60
N THR A 103 10.07 -5.79 24.56
CA THR A 103 10.74 -7.10 24.55
C THR A 103 10.25 -7.98 23.40
N ALA A 104 8.94 -8.05 23.18
CA ALA A 104 8.36 -8.84 22.10
C ALA A 104 8.77 -8.33 20.70
N LEU A 105 8.85 -7.01 20.51
CA LEU A 105 9.35 -6.41 19.27
C LEU A 105 10.80 -6.80 18.98
N ARG A 106 11.67 -6.79 19.99
CA ARG A 106 13.07 -7.24 19.86
C ARG A 106 13.13 -8.72 19.50
N HIS A 107 12.39 -9.57 20.21
CA HIS A 107 12.37 -11.01 19.93
C HIS A 107 11.86 -11.33 18.52
N ALA A 108 10.84 -10.64 18.04
CA ALA A 108 10.34 -10.83 16.68
C ALA A 108 11.38 -10.42 15.63
N TYR A 109 12.05 -9.28 15.82
CA TYR A 109 13.14 -8.84 14.96
C TYR A 109 14.32 -9.81 14.94
N ASP A 110 14.77 -10.27 16.12
CA ASP A 110 15.86 -11.26 16.25
C ASP A 110 15.50 -12.61 15.61
N ALA A 111 14.21 -12.95 15.56
CA ALA A 111 13.68 -14.11 14.85
C ALA A 111 13.59 -13.92 13.33
N GLY A 112 13.94 -12.73 12.81
CA GLY A 112 14.01 -12.42 11.38
C GLY A 112 12.79 -11.70 10.82
N ALA A 113 11.88 -11.20 11.65
CA ALA A 113 10.72 -10.45 11.18
C ALA A 113 11.12 -9.09 10.59
N ARG A 114 10.48 -8.73 9.47
CA ARG A 114 10.51 -7.37 8.95
C ARG A 114 9.69 -6.45 9.86
N MET A 115 10.27 -5.36 10.32
CA MET A 115 9.63 -4.44 11.27
C MET A 115 9.06 -3.22 10.53
N VAL A 116 7.82 -2.88 10.83
CA VAL A 116 7.10 -1.81 10.16
C VAL A 116 6.45 -0.89 11.20
N SER A 117 6.60 0.42 11.07
CA SER A 117 5.82 1.38 11.88
C SER A 117 4.94 2.29 11.03
N LEU A 118 3.76 2.60 11.59
CA LEU A 118 2.86 3.64 11.09
C LEU A 118 2.75 4.75 12.14
N CYS A 119 2.74 6.01 11.70
CA CYS A 119 2.63 7.19 12.56
C CYS A 119 3.61 7.17 13.74
N THR A 120 3.09 7.13 14.96
CA THR A 120 3.81 7.15 16.24
C THR A 120 4.33 5.77 16.65
N GLY A 121 4.02 4.69 15.93
CA GLY A 121 4.64 3.37 16.11
C GLY A 121 6.16 3.39 16.00
N ALA A 122 6.72 4.41 15.35
CA ALA A 122 8.15 4.64 15.27
C ALA A 122 8.80 4.81 16.66
N PHE A 123 8.08 5.35 17.65
CA PHE A 123 8.57 5.47 19.03
C PHE A 123 8.78 4.10 19.69
N ALA A 124 7.90 3.13 19.43
CA ALA A 124 8.07 1.77 19.95
C ALA A 124 9.26 1.06 19.29
N LEU A 125 9.45 1.20 17.98
CA LEU A 125 10.63 0.66 17.29
C LEU A 125 11.92 1.34 17.76
N ALA A 126 11.89 2.65 17.99
CA ALA A 126 13.04 3.41 18.52
C ALA A 126 13.39 2.98 19.95
N GLU A 127 12.40 2.82 20.83
CA GLU A 127 12.60 2.35 22.20
C GLU A 127 13.11 0.90 22.27
N ALA A 128 12.69 0.07 21.31
CA ALA A 128 13.25 -1.26 21.09
C ALA A 128 14.70 -1.23 20.55
N GLY A 129 15.24 -0.06 20.17
CA GLY A 129 16.59 0.09 19.61
C GLY A 129 16.69 -0.36 18.14
N LEU A 130 15.55 -0.63 17.50
CA LEU A 130 15.49 -1.17 16.14
C LEU A 130 15.73 -0.10 15.07
N LEU A 131 15.68 1.18 15.45
CA LEU A 131 15.95 2.33 14.57
C LEU A 131 17.36 2.93 14.75
N ASP A 132 18.17 2.39 15.66
CA ASP A 132 19.51 2.93 15.96
C ASP A 132 20.40 2.94 14.71
N GLY A 133 20.85 4.13 14.28
CA GLY A 133 21.72 4.32 13.12
C GLY A 133 21.00 4.27 11.76
N ARG A 134 19.68 4.07 11.74
CA ARG A 134 18.88 3.90 10.52
C ARG A 134 18.14 5.18 10.15
N ARG A 135 17.79 5.29 8.87
CA ARG A 135 16.84 6.32 8.40
C ARG A 135 15.42 5.90 8.75
N ALA A 136 14.65 6.81 9.32
CA ALA A 136 13.25 6.56 9.67
C ALA A 136 12.41 7.83 9.51
N THR A 137 11.10 7.68 9.41
CA THR A 137 10.14 8.77 9.44
C THR A 137 9.00 8.45 10.42
N ALA A 138 8.25 9.47 10.78
CA ALA A 138 7.04 9.39 11.57
C ALA A 138 6.10 10.52 11.11
N HIS A 139 4.93 10.66 11.73
CA HIS A 139 4.06 11.79 11.45
C HIS A 139 4.81 13.10 11.76
N TRP A 140 4.76 14.08 10.85
CA TRP A 140 5.54 15.33 10.92
C TRP A 140 5.40 16.09 12.25
N MET A 141 4.25 15.99 12.92
CA MET A 141 4.03 16.60 14.25
C MET A 141 4.98 16.04 15.32
N HIS A 142 5.47 14.82 15.14
CA HIS A 142 6.24 14.08 16.14
C HIS A 142 7.67 13.75 15.70
N THR A 143 8.08 14.06 14.47
CA THR A 143 9.44 13.77 13.97
C THR A 143 10.53 14.52 14.74
N ALA A 144 10.29 15.78 15.12
CA ALA A 144 11.21 16.54 15.95
C ALA A 144 11.40 15.89 17.33
N GLN A 145 10.31 15.46 17.96
CA GLN A 145 10.34 14.81 19.26
C GLN A 145 10.99 13.42 19.20
N LEU A 146 10.76 12.67 18.12
CA LEU A 146 11.42 11.39 17.87
C LEU A 146 12.94 11.57 17.77
N ALA A 147 13.40 12.58 17.03
CA ALA A 147 14.82 12.88 16.86
C ALA A 147 15.48 13.32 18.17
N GLU A 148 14.76 14.10 18.99
CA GLU A 148 15.24 14.53 20.31
C GLU A 148 15.39 13.35 21.28
N ARG A 149 14.36 12.50 21.38
CA ARG A 149 14.33 11.37 22.33
C ARG A 149 15.26 10.22 21.92
N TYR A 150 15.47 10.01 20.61
CA TYR A 150 16.30 8.92 20.08
C TYR A 150 17.35 9.45 19.11
N PRO A 151 18.42 10.10 19.60
CA PRO A 151 19.39 10.84 18.78
C PRO A 151 20.23 9.98 17.83
N LYS A 152 20.18 8.65 17.95
CA LYS A 152 20.81 7.72 17.01
C LYS A 152 19.98 7.48 15.75
N VAL A 153 18.70 7.85 15.76
CA VAL A 153 17.81 7.68 14.61
C VAL A 153 18.03 8.83 13.63
N GLN A 154 18.21 8.53 12.35
CA GLN A 154 18.30 9.53 11.29
C GLN A 154 16.89 9.86 10.82
N VAL A 155 16.21 10.77 11.53
CA VAL A 155 14.82 11.13 11.22
C VAL A 155 14.74 11.97 9.96
N ASP A 156 13.92 11.53 9.01
CA ASP A 156 13.57 12.22 7.76
C ASP A 156 12.10 12.64 7.82
N ASP A 157 11.84 13.91 8.07
CA ASP A 157 10.49 14.49 8.17
C ASP A 157 9.87 14.84 6.80
N SER A 158 10.64 14.66 5.73
CA SER A 158 10.30 15.13 4.39
C SER A 158 9.66 14.07 3.50
N VAL A 159 9.39 12.88 4.03
CA VAL A 159 8.95 11.69 3.26
C VAL A 159 7.69 11.06 3.85
N LEU A 160 6.87 10.43 3.00
CA LEU A 160 5.69 9.66 3.41
C LEU A 160 6.10 8.36 4.12
N TYR A 161 7.10 7.67 3.59
CA TYR A 161 7.64 6.46 4.20
C TYR A 161 9.11 6.25 3.81
N VAL A 162 9.82 5.55 4.68
CA VAL A 162 11.19 5.06 4.47
C VAL A 162 11.16 3.54 4.41
N ASP A 163 11.83 2.97 3.40
CA ASP A 163 12.17 1.54 3.34
C ASP A 163 13.69 1.42 3.55
N ASP A 164 14.09 0.91 4.71
CA ASP A 164 15.49 0.63 5.09
C ASP A 164 15.74 -0.89 5.13
N GLY A 165 15.12 -1.63 4.21
CA GLY A 165 15.35 -3.06 4.02
C GLY A 165 14.46 -3.92 4.92
N ASP A 166 14.94 -4.24 6.11
CA ASP A 166 14.26 -5.04 7.14
C ASP A 166 13.43 -4.18 8.12
N VAL A 167 13.62 -2.86 8.07
CA VAL A 167 12.84 -1.90 8.85
C VAL A 167 12.20 -0.86 7.91
N LEU A 168 10.90 -0.64 8.05
CA LEU A 168 10.16 0.36 7.28
C LEU A 168 9.33 1.24 8.22
N THR A 169 9.24 2.53 7.93
CA THR A 169 8.52 3.49 8.78
C THR A 169 7.73 4.44 7.91
N SER A 170 6.55 4.89 8.36
CA SER A 170 5.72 5.85 7.64
C SER A 170 5.18 6.96 8.52
N ALA A 171 4.80 8.06 7.88
CA ALA A 171 4.10 9.17 8.49
C ALA A 171 2.72 8.81 9.07
N GLY A 172 2.21 7.61 8.78
CA GLY A 172 0.91 7.16 9.23
C GLY A 172 -0.26 7.69 8.42
N LEU A 173 -1.47 7.39 8.89
CA LEU A 173 -2.73 7.69 8.16
C LEU A 173 -2.62 7.21 6.70
N THR A 174 -2.94 8.05 5.72
CA THR A 174 -2.86 7.72 4.29
C THR A 174 -1.45 7.29 3.86
N ALA A 175 -0.38 7.81 4.49
CA ALA A 175 0.99 7.36 4.20
C ALA A 175 1.24 5.93 4.69
N GLY A 176 0.52 5.50 5.73
CA GLY A 176 0.53 4.10 6.18
C GLY A 176 -0.10 3.17 5.15
N LEU A 177 -1.15 3.62 4.45
CA LEU A 177 -1.71 2.88 3.31
C LEU A 177 -0.71 2.79 2.15
N ASP A 178 -0.04 3.90 1.84
CA ASP A 178 1.01 3.93 0.81
C ASP A 178 2.13 2.92 1.15
N LEU A 179 2.58 2.85 2.41
CA LEU A 179 3.56 1.86 2.86
C LEU A 179 3.02 0.43 2.80
N CYS A 180 1.77 0.17 3.22
CA CYS A 180 1.17 -1.16 3.14
C CYS A 180 1.05 -1.65 1.67
N LEU A 181 0.68 -0.78 0.73
CA LEU A 181 0.66 -1.11 -0.69
C LEU A 181 2.07 -1.32 -1.26
N HIS A 182 3.06 -0.58 -0.75
CA HIS A 182 4.47 -0.81 -1.07
C HIS A 182 4.95 -2.20 -0.63
N LEU A 183 4.53 -2.67 0.55
CA LEU A 183 4.81 -4.04 1.02
C LEU A 183 4.18 -5.09 0.08
N VAL A 184 2.90 -4.94 -0.27
CA VAL A 184 2.23 -5.83 -1.25
C VAL A 184 2.98 -5.83 -2.58
N ARG A 185 3.46 -4.67 -3.04
CA ARG A 185 4.25 -4.56 -4.26
C ARG A 185 5.58 -5.31 -4.15
N ARG A 186 6.25 -5.25 -3.01
CA ARG A 186 7.53 -5.93 -2.77
C ARG A 186 7.38 -7.44 -2.70
N ASP A 187 6.30 -7.92 -2.07
CA ASP A 187 6.11 -9.34 -1.78
C ASP A 187 5.39 -10.08 -2.93
N LEU A 188 4.39 -9.43 -3.55
CA LEU A 188 3.50 -10.03 -4.57
C LEU A 188 3.60 -9.35 -5.94
N GLY A 189 4.38 -8.28 -6.07
CA GLY A 189 4.62 -7.59 -7.32
C GLY A 189 3.66 -6.41 -7.58
N ALA A 190 4.08 -5.51 -8.48
CA ALA A 190 3.37 -4.27 -8.77
C ALA A 190 1.97 -4.50 -9.36
N HIS A 191 1.76 -5.55 -10.16
CA HIS A 191 0.44 -5.85 -10.72
C HIS A 191 -0.59 -6.07 -9.61
N VAL A 192 -0.27 -6.92 -8.63
CA VAL A 192 -1.15 -7.24 -7.49
C VAL A 192 -1.43 -5.99 -6.67
N ALA A 193 -0.39 -5.22 -6.32
CA ALA A 193 -0.53 -3.97 -5.58
C ALA A 193 -1.40 -2.93 -6.32
N ASN A 194 -1.22 -2.79 -7.64
CA ASN A 194 -1.99 -1.84 -8.46
C ASN A 194 -3.47 -2.27 -8.57
N GLN A 195 -3.76 -3.56 -8.71
CA GLN A 195 -5.15 -4.05 -8.69
C GLN A 195 -5.81 -3.88 -7.31
N LEU A 196 -5.06 -4.13 -6.23
CA LEU A 196 -5.54 -3.89 -4.88
C LEU A 196 -5.84 -2.41 -4.65
N ALA A 197 -4.93 -1.51 -5.02
CA ALA A 197 -5.12 -0.06 -4.94
C ALA A 197 -6.35 0.39 -5.75
N ARG A 198 -6.55 -0.16 -6.95
CA ARG A 198 -7.74 0.11 -7.77
C ARG A 198 -9.03 -0.36 -7.10
N ARG A 199 -9.02 -1.54 -6.47
CA ARG A 199 -10.16 -2.08 -5.70
C ARG A 199 -10.49 -1.22 -4.49
N MET A 200 -9.47 -0.61 -3.88
CA MET A 200 -9.60 0.33 -2.76
C MET A 200 -9.91 1.77 -3.20
N VAL A 201 -9.95 2.05 -4.50
CA VAL A 201 -10.21 3.39 -5.07
C VAL A 201 -9.17 4.42 -4.61
N VAL A 202 -7.90 4.01 -4.53
CA VAL A 202 -6.77 4.88 -4.19
C VAL A 202 -5.75 4.94 -5.33
N PRO A 203 -4.88 5.97 -5.39
CA PRO A 203 -3.82 6.03 -6.39
C PRO A 203 -2.94 4.77 -6.37
N ALA A 204 -2.59 4.26 -7.55
CA ALA A 204 -1.81 3.02 -7.67
C ALA A 204 -0.40 3.11 -7.07
N HIS A 205 0.16 4.32 -6.97
CA HIS A 205 1.43 4.55 -6.31
C HIS A 205 1.60 6.01 -5.92
N ARG A 206 1.89 6.25 -4.65
CA ARG A 206 2.58 7.46 -4.20
C ARG A 206 3.98 7.05 -3.77
N PRO A 207 5.05 7.59 -4.39
CA PRO A 207 6.41 7.21 -4.04
C PRO A 207 6.71 7.66 -2.61
N GLY A 208 7.41 6.84 -1.82
CA GLY A 208 7.72 7.16 -0.41
C GLY A 208 8.44 8.49 -0.21
N GLY A 209 9.30 8.88 -1.15
CA GLY A 209 9.98 10.18 -1.14
C GLY A 209 9.09 11.39 -1.48
N GLN A 210 7.78 11.21 -1.63
CA GLN A 210 6.83 12.33 -1.66
C GLN A 210 6.79 12.99 -0.27
N ALA A 211 6.68 14.30 -0.20
CA ALA A 211 6.54 14.97 1.09
C ALA A 211 5.18 14.75 1.75
N GLN A 212 5.22 14.78 3.09
CA GLN A 212 4.03 14.93 3.90
C GLN A 212 3.38 16.30 3.63
N PHE A 213 2.06 16.39 3.78
CA PHE A 213 1.38 17.69 3.77
C PHE A 213 1.70 18.44 5.07
N ILE A 214 2.85 19.12 5.10
CA ILE A 214 3.21 20.03 6.17
C ILE A 214 2.65 21.39 5.78
N ASP A 215 1.65 21.87 6.51
CA ASP A 215 1.13 23.23 6.30
C ASP A 215 2.16 24.24 6.80
N LEU A 216 3.11 24.60 5.93
CA LEU A 216 4.00 25.73 6.12
C LEU A 216 3.25 27.01 5.74
N SER A 217 2.25 27.36 6.55
CA SER A 217 1.45 28.59 6.55
C SER A 217 1.73 29.55 5.37
N VAL A 218 1.11 29.28 4.22
CA VAL A 218 0.91 30.30 3.19
C VAL A 218 -0.55 30.76 3.34
N PRO A 219 -0.83 32.05 3.64
CA PRO A 219 -2.20 32.50 3.78
C PRO A 219 -2.99 32.18 2.52
N THR A 220 -4.08 31.43 2.71
CA THR A 220 -5.08 31.11 1.70
C THR A 220 -5.77 32.38 1.25
N THR A 221 -5.45 32.81 0.04
CA THR A 221 -6.36 33.61 -0.78
C THR A 221 -6.72 32.80 -2.03
N ASP A 222 -8.02 32.71 -2.26
CA ASP A 222 -8.74 31.70 -3.05
C ASP A 222 -8.64 31.88 -4.58
N ASP A 223 -7.53 32.45 -5.08
CA ASP A 223 -7.32 32.71 -6.53
C ASP A 223 -6.06 32.00 -7.09
N GLY A 224 -5.50 30.99 -6.40
CA GLY A 224 -4.23 30.38 -6.84
C GLY A 224 -3.90 29.02 -6.24
N SER A 225 -4.85 28.07 -6.27
CA SER A 225 -4.59 26.69 -5.83
C SER A 225 -3.69 25.94 -6.83
N LEU A 226 -2.72 25.18 -6.33
CA LEU A 226 -1.78 24.42 -7.17
C LEU A 226 -2.41 23.14 -7.76
N GLY A 227 -3.43 22.58 -7.09
CA GLY A 227 -4.02 21.27 -7.43
C GLY A 227 -4.38 21.11 -8.91
N PRO A 228 -5.23 22.00 -9.49
CA PRO A 228 -5.62 21.90 -10.90
C PRO A 228 -4.46 21.97 -11.89
N VAL A 229 -3.40 22.72 -11.56
CA VAL A 229 -2.20 22.84 -12.40
C VAL A 229 -1.36 21.57 -12.34
N LEU A 230 -1.22 20.98 -11.15
CA LEU A 230 -0.48 19.73 -10.97
C LEU A 230 -1.20 18.55 -11.65
N ASP A 231 -2.54 18.49 -11.58
CA ASP A 231 -3.32 17.45 -12.26
C ASP A 231 -3.28 17.58 -13.78
N TRP A 232 -3.31 18.82 -14.29
CA TRP A 232 -3.04 19.05 -15.70
C TRP A 232 -1.64 18.59 -16.09
N ALA A 233 -0.61 18.94 -15.33
CA ALA A 233 0.76 18.57 -15.64
C ALA A 233 0.92 17.04 -15.70
N ARG A 234 0.27 16.29 -14.81
CA ARG A 234 0.25 14.81 -14.80
C ARG A 234 -0.31 14.20 -16.09
N THR A 235 -1.32 14.84 -16.69
CA THR A 235 -1.93 14.38 -17.95
C THR A 235 -1.14 14.81 -19.19
N HIS A 236 -0.16 15.70 -19.04
CA HIS A 236 0.63 16.29 -20.14
C HIS A 236 2.13 16.02 -20.00
N LEU A 237 2.54 15.02 -19.20
CA LEU A 237 3.95 14.75 -18.90
C LEU A 237 4.80 14.44 -20.14
N ASP A 238 4.20 13.90 -21.20
CA ASP A 238 4.81 13.60 -22.51
C ASP A 238 5.22 14.87 -23.29
N GLN A 239 4.77 16.04 -22.85
CA GLN A 239 5.14 17.33 -23.43
C GLN A 239 6.37 17.93 -22.72
N PRO A 240 7.13 18.81 -23.38
CA PRO A 240 8.28 19.49 -22.79
C PRO A 240 7.85 20.60 -21.82
N LEU A 241 7.15 20.23 -20.74
CA LEU A 241 6.71 21.15 -19.70
C LEU A 241 7.89 21.82 -19.00
N THR A 242 7.81 23.15 -18.89
CA THR A 242 8.73 24.02 -18.17
C THR A 242 8.12 24.54 -16.87
N VAL A 243 8.96 25.13 -16.00
CA VAL A 243 8.48 25.78 -14.77
C VAL A 243 7.64 27.01 -15.13
N GLU A 244 7.99 27.68 -16.21
CA GLU A 244 7.29 28.82 -16.78
C GLU A 244 5.88 28.43 -17.24
N ASP A 245 5.70 27.27 -17.88
CA ASP A 245 4.38 26.77 -18.30
C ASP A 245 3.47 26.53 -17.10
N LEU A 246 4.01 25.90 -16.05
CA LEU A 246 3.27 25.66 -14.80
C LEU A 246 2.91 26.98 -14.11
N ALA A 247 3.83 27.94 -14.10
CA ALA A 247 3.64 29.23 -13.46
C ALA A 247 2.58 30.06 -14.19
N GLN A 248 2.65 30.11 -15.52
CA GLN A 248 1.67 30.77 -16.38
C GLN A 248 0.28 30.18 -16.17
N ARG A 249 0.17 28.85 -16.12
CA ARG A 249 -1.12 28.17 -15.89
C ARG A 249 -1.66 28.38 -14.48
N ALA A 250 -0.79 28.54 -13.50
CA ALA A 250 -1.16 28.89 -12.14
C ALA A 250 -1.51 30.37 -11.96
N ALA A 251 -1.41 31.19 -13.01
CA ALA A 251 -1.49 32.66 -12.93
C ALA A 251 -0.48 33.24 -11.91
N MET A 252 0.72 32.67 -11.87
CA MET A 252 1.78 33.01 -10.91
C MET A 252 3.10 33.35 -11.59
N SER A 253 3.95 34.09 -10.89
CA SER A 253 5.36 34.16 -11.26
C SER A 253 6.06 32.80 -11.01
N PRO A 254 7.12 32.45 -11.76
CA PRO A 254 7.91 31.24 -11.52
C PRO A 254 8.45 31.15 -10.09
N ARG A 255 8.82 32.29 -9.49
CA ARG A 255 9.28 32.36 -8.10
C ARG A 255 8.17 32.00 -7.11
N THR A 256 6.95 32.49 -7.33
CA THR A 256 5.78 32.18 -6.50
C THR A 256 5.39 30.71 -6.63
N LEU A 257 5.37 30.19 -7.86
CA LEU A 257 5.14 28.76 -8.12
C LEU A 257 6.18 27.90 -7.40
N TYR A 258 7.46 28.21 -7.55
CA TYR A 258 8.54 27.48 -6.91
C TYR A 258 8.33 27.38 -5.40
N ARG A 259 8.10 28.52 -4.73
CA ARG A 259 7.89 28.56 -3.28
C ARG A 259 6.65 27.76 -2.86
N ARG A 260 5.52 27.96 -3.54
CA ARG A 260 4.26 27.27 -3.20
C ARG A 260 4.34 25.77 -3.47
N LEU A 261 4.94 25.36 -4.59
CA LEU A 261 5.09 23.96 -4.95
C LEU A 261 6.08 23.27 -4.02
N GLN A 262 7.17 23.93 -3.64
CA GLN A 262 8.10 23.42 -2.64
C GLN A 262 7.44 23.28 -1.28
N ALA A 263 6.65 24.25 -0.84
CA ALA A 263 5.88 24.13 0.41
C ALA A 263 4.87 22.97 0.35
N ALA A 264 4.18 22.80 -0.78
CA ALA A 264 3.12 21.79 -0.92
C ALA A 264 3.62 20.36 -1.21
N THR A 265 4.83 20.20 -1.77
CA THR A 265 5.33 18.90 -2.25
C THR A 265 6.70 18.51 -1.68
N GLY A 266 7.30 19.38 -0.87
CA GLY A 266 8.65 19.26 -0.29
C GLY A 266 9.79 19.24 -1.32
N THR A 267 9.50 19.46 -2.61
CA THR A 267 10.50 19.40 -3.67
C THR A 267 10.38 20.54 -4.68
N THR A 268 11.40 20.72 -5.50
CA THR A 268 11.41 21.80 -6.50
C THR A 268 10.51 21.46 -7.69
N PRO A 269 9.97 22.44 -8.45
CA PRO A 269 9.11 22.16 -9.61
C PRO A 269 9.75 21.21 -10.64
N LEU A 270 11.04 21.37 -10.90
CA LEU A 270 11.78 20.51 -11.82
C LEU A 270 11.91 19.08 -11.28
N GLN A 271 12.23 18.93 -9.99
CA GLN A 271 12.34 17.62 -9.37
C GLN A 271 10.97 16.94 -9.25
N TRP A 272 9.90 17.69 -8.99
CA TRP A 272 8.53 17.20 -9.00
C TRP A 272 8.14 16.65 -10.37
N LEU A 273 8.37 17.42 -11.44
CA LEU A 273 8.12 16.97 -12.82
C LEU A 273 8.93 15.72 -13.14
N LEU A 274 10.21 15.68 -12.76
CA LEU A 274 11.05 14.50 -12.94
C LEU A 274 10.47 13.26 -12.25
N ASN A 275 10.03 13.39 -10.99
CA ASN A 275 9.42 12.30 -10.23
C ASN A 275 8.12 11.80 -10.90
N GLN A 276 7.27 12.71 -11.39
CA GLN A 276 6.06 12.32 -12.12
C GLN A 276 6.39 11.57 -13.42
N ARG A 277 7.39 12.05 -14.17
CA ARG A 277 7.86 11.41 -15.42
C ARG A 277 8.47 10.03 -15.17
N LEU A 278 9.23 9.86 -14.08
CA LEU A 278 9.75 8.56 -13.67
C LEU A 278 8.63 7.59 -13.28
N GLY A 279 7.62 8.03 -12.53
CA GLY A 279 6.45 7.21 -12.20
C GLY A 279 5.69 6.74 -13.45
N ARG A 280 5.54 7.62 -14.45
CA ARG A 280 4.96 7.26 -15.76
C ARG A 280 5.84 6.26 -16.51
N ALA A 281 7.16 6.42 -16.48
CA ALA A 281 8.09 5.46 -17.09
C ALA A 281 8.02 4.08 -16.44
N GLN A 282 7.95 3.99 -15.11
CA GLN A 282 7.74 2.73 -14.38
C GLN A 282 6.44 2.06 -14.81
N SER A 283 5.34 2.81 -14.82
CA SER A 283 4.02 2.31 -15.25
C SER A 283 4.06 1.75 -16.68
N LEU A 284 4.75 2.42 -17.61
CA LEU A 284 4.90 1.95 -19.00
C LEU A 284 5.82 0.73 -19.11
N LEU A 285 6.90 0.66 -18.32
CA LEU A 285 7.80 -0.49 -18.29
C LEU A 285 7.11 -1.75 -17.75
N GLU A 286 6.18 -1.57 -16.81
CA GLU A 286 5.41 -2.65 -16.17
C GLU A 286 4.22 -3.13 -17.00
N SER A 287 3.57 -2.22 -17.76
CA SER A 287 2.31 -2.52 -18.46
C SER A 287 2.45 -2.73 -19.96
N THR A 288 3.60 -2.39 -20.56
CA THR A 288 3.80 -2.42 -22.02
C THR A 288 5.13 -3.04 -22.45
N ASP A 289 5.16 -3.61 -23.65
CA ASP A 289 6.37 -4.11 -24.30
C ASP A 289 7.06 -3.06 -25.17
N LEU A 290 6.74 -1.77 -24.97
CA LEU A 290 7.26 -0.68 -25.78
C LEU A 290 8.80 -0.62 -25.70
N PRO A 291 9.51 -0.28 -26.78
CA PRO A 291 10.94 -0.03 -26.73
C PRO A 291 11.30 1.05 -25.70
N ILE A 292 12.46 0.96 -25.05
CA ILE A 292 12.93 1.94 -24.05
C ILE A 292 12.94 3.37 -24.62
N GLU A 293 13.26 3.51 -25.92
CA GLU A 293 13.13 4.76 -26.69
C GLU A 293 11.72 5.35 -26.56
N LYS A 294 10.70 4.54 -26.86
CA LYS A 294 9.30 4.97 -26.87
C LYS A 294 8.79 5.28 -25.48
N ILE A 295 9.30 4.59 -24.46
CA ILE A 295 9.00 4.90 -23.07
C ILE A 295 9.58 6.24 -22.67
N GLY A 296 10.82 6.54 -23.07
CA GLY A 296 11.43 7.86 -22.84
C GLY A 296 10.57 8.99 -23.39
N GLU A 297 10.08 8.84 -24.63
CA GLU A 297 9.16 9.81 -25.25
C GLU A 297 7.85 9.92 -24.46
N LEU A 298 7.14 8.81 -24.28
CA LEU A 298 5.81 8.81 -23.66
C LEU A 298 5.83 9.19 -22.18
N SER A 299 6.96 9.04 -21.49
CA SER A 299 7.12 9.47 -20.12
C SER A 299 7.56 10.93 -20.00
N GLY A 300 7.89 11.61 -21.11
CA GLY A 300 8.40 12.98 -21.10
C GLY A 300 9.88 13.13 -20.77
N LEU A 301 10.62 12.03 -20.65
CA LEU A 301 12.08 12.06 -20.47
C LEU A 301 12.81 12.26 -21.81
N GLY A 302 12.09 12.17 -22.92
CA GLY A 302 12.57 12.43 -24.26
C GLY A 302 13.32 11.23 -24.82
N THR A 303 14.60 11.09 -24.45
CA THR A 303 15.50 10.09 -25.04
C THR A 303 15.69 8.87 -24.14
N ALA A 304 16.04 7.73 -24.74
CA ALA A 304 16.40 6.51 -24.00
C ALA A 304 17.58 6.75 -23.04
N ASN A 305 18.54 7.60 -23.41
CA ASN A 305 19.68 7.92 -22.55
C ASN A 305 19.28 8.75 -21.33
N ASN A 306 18.42 9.75 -21.51
CA ASN A 306 17.95 10.57 -20.40
C ASN A 306 17.09 9.76 -19.43
N LEU A 307 16.23 8.87 -19.96
CA LEU A 307 15.51 7.89 -19.17
C LEU A 307 16.47 7.02 -18.36
N ARG A 308 17.45 6.36 -18.99
CA ARG A 308 18.44 5.51 -18.28
C ARG A 308 19.17 6.28 -17.18
N HIS A 309 19.62 7.50 -17.46
CA HIS A 309 20.36 8.33 -16.51
C HIS A 309 19.52 8.61 -15.26
N HIS A 310 18.32 9.14 -15.43
CA HIS A 310 17.46 9.49 -14.29
C HIS A 310 16.92 8.24 -13.57
N PHE A 311 16.62 7.17 -14.29
CA PHE A 311 16.15 5.92 -13.70
C PHE A 311 17.24 5.25 -12.84
N LEU A 312 18.49 5.21 -13.32
CA LEU A 312 19.61 4.73 -12.51
C LEU A 312 19.84 5.61 -11.28
N LYS A 313 19.80 6.93 -11.45
CA LYS A 313 20.06 7.88 -10.35
C LYS A 313 18.99 7.83 -9.25
N GLN A 314 17.72 7.65 -9.61
CA GLN A 314 16.60 7.75 -8.66
C GLN A 314 16.04 6.38 -8.21
N ILE A 315 16.16 5.34 -9.04
CA ILE A 315 15.59 4.01 -8.78
C ILE A 315 16.70 2.95 -8.57
N GLY A 316 17.96 3.27 -8.90
CA GLY A 316 19.12 2.41 -8.62
C GLY A 316 19.34 1.26 -9.60
N VAL A 317 18.44 1.05 -10.58
CA VAL A 317 18.55 0.01 -11.61
C VAL A 317 18.33 0.58 -13.01
N SER A 318 18.71 -0.14 -14.06
CA SER A 318 18.42 0.29 -15.44
C SER A 318 16.96 0.01 -15.81
N PRO A 319 16.33 0.77 -16.73
CA PRO A 319 14.97 0.51 -17.22
C PRO A 319 14.78 -0.93 -17.74
N SER A 320 15.78 -1.49 -18.42
CA SER A 320 15.73 -2.86 -18.94
C SER A 320 15.80 -3.90 -17.82
N ASN A 321 16.63 -3.68 -16.80
CA ASN A 321 16.71 -4.55 -15.63
C ASN A 321 15.41 -4.47 -14.83
N TYR A 322 14.87 -3.27 -14.68
CA TYR A 322 13.59 -3.01 -14.05
C TYR A 322 12.49 -3.82 -14.75
N ARG A 323 12.34 -3.70 -16.07
CA ARG A 323 11.36 -4.50 -16.85
C ARG A 323 11.54 -6.00 -16.65
N ARG A 324 12.78 -6.49 -16.63
CA ARG A 324 13.07 -7.93 -16.50
C ARG A 324 12.66 -8.50 -15.13
N ALA A 325 12.56 -7.67 -14.09
CA ALA A 325 11.98 -8.06 -12.82
C ALA A 325 10.45 -8.25 -12.89
N PHE A 326 9.82 -7.87 -14.01
CA PHE A 326 8.37 -7.93 -14.24
C PHE A 326 8.01 -8.59 -15.59
N PRO A 327 8.35 -9.88 -15.85
CA PRO A 327 7.88 -10.56 -17.05
C PRO A 327 6.35 -10.70 -17.01
N ARG A 328 5.68 -10.38 -18.12
CA ARG A 328 4.26 -10.71 -18.26
C ARG A 328 4.11 -12.23 -18.29
N THR A 329 3.32 -12.78 -17.36
CA THR A 329 2.60 -14.02 -17.61
C THR A 329 1.74 -13.76 -18.84
N THR A 330 2.09 -14.41 -19.95
CA THR A 330 1.26 -14.38 -21.16
C THR A 330 -0.15 -14.82 -20.74
N PRO A 331 -1.23 -14.10 -21.12
CA PRO A 331 -2.55 -14.63 -20.91
C PRO A 331 -2.60 -16.00 -21.59
N TRP A 332 -2.87 -17.02 -20.79
CA TRP A 332 -3.15 -18.37 -21.25
C TRP A 332 -4.15 -18.26 -22.42
N SER A 333 -3.67 -18.43 -23.64
CA SER A 333 -4.52 -18.57 -24.81
C SER A 333 -5.16 -19.94 -24.67
N ALA A 334 -6.30 -19.98 -23.97
CA ALA A 334 -7.18 -21.12 -23.97
C ALA A 334 -7.50 -21.43 -25.43
N SER A 335 -6.90 -22.52 -25.91
CA SER A 335 -7.22 -23.12 -27.19
C SER A 335 -8.66 -23.60 -27.08
N SER A 336 -9.58 -22.89 -27.74
CA SER A 336 -10.84 -23.49 -28.20
C SER A 336 -10.52 -24.27 -29.49
N PRO A 337 -11.20 -25.40 -29.76
CA PRO A 337 -12.64 -25.35 -30.00
C PRO A 337 -13.45 -26.52 -29.41
N LEU A 338 -14.56 -26.19 -28.73
CA LEU A 338 -15.71 -27.10 -28.64
C LEU A 338 -16.75 -26.65 -29.66
N GLU A 339 -17.02 -27.58 -30.57
CA GLU A 339 -18.14 -27.75 -31.51
C GLU A 339 -19.24 -26.68 -31.58
N SER A 340 -19.44 -26.18 -32.80
CA SER A 340 -20.74 -25.69 -33.27
C SER A 340 -21.11 -26.42 -34.57
N GLN A 341 -22.12 -27.30 -34.49
CA GLN A 341 -22.95 -27.66 -35.65
C GLN A 341 -24.35 -27.08 -35.44
N PRO A 342 -24.91 -26.35 -36.43
CA PRO A 342 -26.34 -26.11 -36.53
C PRO A 342 -26.94 -26.89 -37.71
N GLY A 343 -28.15 -27.42 -37.53
CA GLY A 343 -29.08 -27.64 -38.64
C GLY A 343 -29.83 -28.98 -38.63
N GLY A 344 -31.16 -28.91 -38.47
CA GLY A 344 -32.03 -30.06 -38.74
C GLY A 344 -33.50 -29.87 -38.33
N GLU A 345 -34.20 -28.87 -38.88
CA GLU A 345 -35.67 -28.83 -38.82
C GLU A 345 -36.29 -29.84 -39.81
N GLY A 346 -37.12 -30.74 -39.27
CA GLY A 346 -38.48 -31.07 -39.73
C GLY A 346 -38.73 -31.72 -41.10
N ARG A 347 -39.33 -32.94 -41.09
CA ARG A 347 -40.58 -33.26 -41.84
C ARG A 347 -41.22 -34.62 -41.48
N GLN A 348 -42.48 -34.52 -41.06
CA GLN A 348 -43.62 -35.46 -41.13
C GLN A 348 -43.48 -36.76 -41.95
N ARG A 349 -43.96 -37.90 -41.39
CA ARG A 349 -45.24 -38.58 -41.75
C ARG A 349 -45.38 -39.98 -41.10
N MET A 350 -46.60 -40.28 -40.63
CA MET A 350 -47.35 -41.57 -40.66
C MET A 350 -46.70 -42.83 -40.05
N ASP A 351 -47.39 -43.82 -39.47
CA ASP A 351 -48.77 -44.10 -39.06
C ASP A 351 -48.68 -45.47 -38.30
N ARG A 352 -49.60 -45.71 -37.35
CA ARG A 352 -50.00 -46.99 -36.71
C ARG A 352 -49.02 -47.81 -35.84
N GLY A 353 -49.45 -47.99 -34.58
CA GLY A 353 -50.07 -49.27 -34.22
C GLY A 353 -49.41 -50.06 -33.08
N ALA A 354 -50.23 -50.32 -32.05
CA ALA A 354 -50.17 -51.42 -31.08
C ALA A 354 -49.03 -51.38 -30.02
N SER A 355 -49.17 -51.80 -28.77
CA SER A 355 -50.26 -52.25 -27.90
C SER A 355 -49.63 -52.38 -26.50
N ASP A 356 -50.49 -52.42 -25.49
CA ASP A 356 -50.28 -52.36 -24.04
C ASP A 356 -49.36 -53.46 -23.39
N PRO A 357 -49.07 -53.37 -22.07
CA PRO A 357 -47.80 -53.70 -21.40
C PRO A 357 -47.82 -55.05 -20.65
N PRO A 358 -46.82 -55.34 -19.80
CA PRO A 358 -47.16 -55.78 -18.44
C PRO A 358 -46.33 -55.08 -17.34
N VAL A 359 -46.96 -54.56 -16.28
CA VAL A 359 -47.34 -55.27 -15.03
C VAL A 359 -46.16 -55.44 -14.06
N MET A 360 -46.20 -54.60 -13.03
CA MET A 360 -45.57 -54.80 -11.70
C MET A 360 -46.09 -56.08 -11.04
N PRO A 361 -45.37 -56.59 -10.03
CA PRO A 361 -46.05 -56.91 -8.79
C PRO A 361 -45.50 -56.08 -7.63
N ARG A 362 -46.43 -55.40 -6.95
CA ARG A 362 -46.30 -54.92 -5.58
C ARG A 362 -46.17 -56.11 -4.64
N ALA A 363 -45.28 -56.00 -3.67
CA ALA A 363 -45.46 -56.58 -2.32
C ALA A 363 -45.02 -55.48 -1.33
N THR A 364 -46.00 -54.76 -0.79
CA THR A 364 -46.47 -54.85 0.61
C THR A 364 -45.55 -54.15 1.58
N GLY A 365 -46.07 -53.07 2.17
CA GLY A 365 -45.57 -52.46 3.40
C GLY A 365 -45.67 -53.42 4.60
N PRO A 366 -45.47 -52.89 5.81
CA PRO A 366 -46.40 -51.91 6.33
C PRO A 366 -45.71 -50.57 6.60
N LYS A 367 -46.39 -49.48 6.26
CA LYS A 367 -46.55 -48.38 7.21
C LYS A 367 -48.01 -48.46 7.61
N ASP A 368 -48.34 -48.22 8.87
CA ASP A 368 -49.74 -48.10 9.27
C ASP A 368 -50.53 -47.19 8.32
#